data_AF-A0A4R0I074-F1
#
_entry.id   AF-A0A4R0I074-F1
#
_cell.length_a   1.000
_cell.length_b   1.000
_cell.length_c   1.000
_cell.angle_alpha   90.00
_cell.angle_beta   90.00
_cell.angle_gamma   90.00
#
_symmetry.space_group_name_H-M   'P 1'
#
loop_
_entity.id
_entity.type
_entity.pdbx_description
1 polymer ?
#
loop_
_entity_poly.entity_id
_entity_poly.type
_entity_poly.pdbx_seq_one_letter_code
_entity_poly.pdbx_strand_id
1 'polypeptide(L)'
;MKVITNNVPRDIVDACELTPREREEFDYLKWEKIDAGEDSASFVRFKGELYDLGEFTADYGITKDSGLPEHLSRWDGYMSEHAFSAIVVRFERPGCERVIVGRVCS
;
A
#
# COMPACT_ATOMS: atom_id res chain seq x y z
N MET A 1 16.79 5.47 -10.18
CA MET A 1 15.68 5.18 -9.24
C MET A 1 16.05 5.52 -7.81
N LYS A 2 15.35 6.48 -7.20
CA LYS A 2 15.49 6.86 -5.79
C LYS A 2 14.13 6.70 -5.11
N VAL A 3 14.14 6.27 -3.85
CA VAL A 3 12.94 6.29 -3.00
C VAL A 3 12.88 7.60 -2.25
N ILE A 4 11.78 8.31 -2.40
CA ILE A 4 11.46 9.52 -1.65
C ILE A 4 10.45 9.13 -0.57
N THR A 5 10.88 9.14 0.68
CA THR A 5 10.03 8.85 1.84
C THR A 5 10.48 9.69 3.03
N ASN A 6 9.53 10.03 3.91
CA ASN A 6 9.82 10.64 5.20
C ASN A 6 10.01 9.58 6.31
N ASN A 7 9.90 8.28 5.98
CA ASN A 7 9.97 7.16 6.93
C ASN A 7 8.99 7.26 8.12
N VAL A 8 7.89 8.00 7.96
CA VAL A 8 6.86 8.12 8.99
C VAL A 8 5.82 6.99 8.80
N PRO A 9 5.61 6.13 9.81
CA PRO A 9 4.53 5.14 9.79
C PRO A 9 3.16 5.81 9.70
N ARG A 10 2.25 5.16 8.97
CA ARG A 10 0.85 5.56 8.81
C ARG A 10 -0.04 4.41 9.23
N ASP A 11 -1.13 4.71 9.90
CA ASP A 11 -2.08 3.70 10.33
C ASP A 11 -2.75 3.06 9.11
N ILE A 12 -2.94 1.75 9.18
CA ILE A 12 -3.79 1.04 8.24
C ILE A 12 -5.23 1.40 8.60
N VAL A 13 -6.00 1.75 7.58
CA VAL A 13 -7.42 2.07 7.71
C VAL A 13 -8.20 0.83 7.28
N ASP A 14 -9.10 0.36 8.13
CA ASP A 14 -9.97 -0.76 7.80
C ASP A 14 -11.13 -0.30 6.89
N ALA A 15 -11.64 -1.20 6.05
CA ALA A 15 -12.79 -0.96 5.19
C ALA A 15 -14.03 -0.43 5.94
N CYS A 16 -14.24 -0.84 7.20
CA CYS A 16 -15.35 -0.35 8.02
C CYS A 16 -15.20 1.12 8.43
N GLU A 17 -13.98 1.68 8.41
CA GLU A 17 -13.69 3.07 8.79
C GLU A 17 -13.92 4.06 7.65
N LEU A 18 -14.11 3.58 6.41
CA LEU A 18 -14.31 4.43 5.25
C LEU A 18 -15.71 5.05 5.22
N THR A 19 -15.74 6.33 4.84
CA THR A 19 -17.00 7.03 4.58
C THR A 19 -17.68 6.50 3.32
N PRO A 20 -19.01 6.62 3.17
CA PRO A 20 -19.70 6.18 1.97
C PRO A 20 -19.12 6.76 0.68
N ARG A 21 -18.71 8.03 0.70
CA ARG A 21 -18.07 8.70 -0.44
C ARG A 21 -16.73 8.07 -0.81
N GLU A 22 -15.92 7.67 0.16
CA GLU A 22 -14.63 7.01 -0.12
C GLU A 22 -14.85 5.60 -0.67
N ARG A 23 -15.89 4.90 -0.20
CA ARG A 23 -16.25 3.57 -0.74
C ARG A 23 -16.62 3.61 -2.22
N GLU A 24 -17.19 4.71 -2.70
CA GLU A 24 -17.54 4.91 -4.12
C GLU A 24 -16.30 4.88 -5.04
N GLU A 25 -15.09 5.16 -4.51
CA GLU A 25 -13.84 5.11 -5.29
C GLU A 25 -13.35 3.67 -5.52
N PHE A 26 -13.91 2.68 -4.82
CA PHE A 26 -13.53 1.26 -4.92
C PHE A 26 -14.75 0.40 -5.28
N ASP A 27 -15.36 0.70 -6.43
CA ASP A 27 -16.56 0.00 -6.95
C ASP A 27 -16.34 -1.50 -7.28
N TYR A 28 -15.08 -1.91 -7.36
CA TYR A 28 -14.67 -3.31 -7.56
C TYR A 28 -14.75 -4.16 -6.28
N LEU A 29 -14.79 -3.53 -5.10
CA LEU A 29 -14.92 -4.23 -3.83
C LEU A 29 -16.36 -4.66 -3.59
N LYS A 30 -16.53 -5.88 -3.06
CA LYS A 30 -17.83 -6.43 -2.67
C LYS A 30 -18.22 -5.94 -1.29
N TRP A 31 -18.64 -4.68 -1.19
CA TRP A 31 -19.01 -4.02 0.06
C TRP A 31 -20.02 -4.82 0.88
N GLU A 32 -20.97 -5.49 0.24
CA GLU A 32 -21.94 -6.35 0.93
C GLU A 32 -21.30 -7.52 1.67
N LYS A 33 -20.20 -8.07 1.16
CA LYS A 33 -19.45 -9.15 1.80
C LYS A 33 -18.55 -8.63 2.92
N ILE A 34 -17.93 -7.48 2.70
CA ILE A 34 -17.10 -6.80 3.70
C ILE A 34 -17.97 -6.42 4.91
N ASP A 35 -19.13 -5.81 4.68
CA ASP A 35 -20.06 -5.42 5.75
C ASP A 35 -20.65 -6.65 6.48
N ALA A 36 -20.76 -7.80 5.81
CA ALA A 36 -21.14 -9.08 6.43
C ALA A 36 -19.99 -9.78 7.19
N GLY A 37 -18.76 -9.27 7.11
CA GLY A 37 -17.56 -9.89 7.69
C GLY A 37 -17.08 -11.13 6.96
N GLU A 38 -17.54 -11.35 5.72
CA GLU A 38 -17.12 -12.46 4.86
C GLU A 38 -15.86 -12.13 4.03
N ASP A 39 -15.51 -10.84 3.95
CA ASP A 39 -14.36 -10.33 3.22
C ASP A 39 -13.74 -9.13 3.99
N SER A 40 -12.54 -8.70 3.60
CA SER A 40 -11.83 -7.58 4.24
C SER A 40 -10.99 -6.82 3.24
N ALA A 41 -10.92 -5.50 3.41
CA ALA A 41 -9.97 -4.64 2.68
C ALA A 41 -9.25 -3.71 3.66
N SER A 42 -8.02 -3.35 3.32
CA SER A 42 -7.16 -2.52 4.16
C SER A 42 -6.54 -1.42 3.32
N PHE A 43 -6.50 -0.21 3.86
CA PHE A 43 -6.14 0.98 3.10
C PHE A 43 -5.05 1.79 3.78
N VAL A 44 -4.41 2.67 3.03
CA VAL A 44 -3.49 3.68 3.57
C VAL A 44 -3.79 5.05 2.97
N ARG A 45 -3.84 6.07 3.84
CA ARG A 45 -3.93 7.48 3.42
C ARG A 45 -2.55 8.02 3.11
N PHE A 46 -2.31 8.44 1.87
CA PHE A 46 -1.04 9.01 1.47
C PHE A 46 -1.24 10.18 0.52
N LYS A 47 -0.67 11.34 0.88
CA LYS A 47 -0.75 12.59 0.09
C LYS A 47 -2.17 13.06 -0.27
N GLY A 48 -3.15 12.75 0.59
CA GLY A 48 -4.56 13.14 0.38
C GLY A 48 -5.39 12.08 -0.33
N GLU A 49 -4.74 11.06 -0.90
CA GLU A 49 -5.38 9.94 -1.57
C GLU A 49 -5.49 8.73 -0.64
N LEU A 50 -6.45 7.86 -0.93
CA LEU A 50 -6.66 6.58 -0.24
C LEU A 50 -6.26 5.45 -1.19
N TYR A 51 -5.35 4.58 -0.74
CA TYR A 51 -4.87 3.46 -1.54
C TYR A 51 -5.28 2.14 -0.90
N ASP A 52 -5.86 1.24 -1.67
CA ASP A 52 -6.10 -0.15 -1.27
C ASP A 52 -4.75 -0.90 -1.22
N LEU A 53 -4.41 -1.46 -0.06
CA LEU A 53 -3.19 -2.25 0.12
C LEU A 53 -3.25 -3.59 -0.64
N GLY A 54 -4.44 -4.09 -0.94
CA GLY A 54 -4.65 -5.31 -1.75
C GLY A 54 -4.23 -5.15 -3.22
N GLU A 55 -4.23 -3.93 -3.75
CA GLU A 55 -3.82 -3.62 -5.13
C GLU A 55 -2.29 -3.52 -5.29
N PHE A 56 -1.54 -3.49 -4.19
CA PHE A 56 -0.08 -3.50 -4.25
C PHE A 56 0.41 -4.88 -4.67
N THR A 57 1.28 -4.91 -5.68
CA THR A 57 2.01 -6.13 -6.01
C THR A 57 2.97 -6.43 -4.85
N ALA A 58 2.70 -7.52 -4.15
CA ALA A 58 3.54 -7.99 -3.07
C ALA A 58 4.92 -8.38 -3.62
N ASP A 59 5.95 -7.80 -3.03
CA ASP A 59 7.33 -8.16 -3.29
C ASP A 59 7.77 -9.16 -2.22
N TYR A 60 7.56 -10.45 -2.50
CA TYR A 60 7.95 -11.57 -1.63
C TYR A 60 9.47 -11.78 -1.55
N GLY A 61 10.27 -10.72 -1.76
CA GLY A 61 11.70 -10.81 -1.94
C GLY A 61 12.09 -11.27 -3.35
N ILE A 62 11.23 -11.07 -4.35
CA ILE A 62 11.62 -11.28 -5.76
C ILE A 62 12.68 -10.23 -6.14
N THR A 63 12.63 -9.05 -5.52
CA THR A 63 13.68 -8.04 -5.67
C THR A 63 14.87 -8.23 -4.73
N LYS A 64 14.80 -9.14 -3.75
CA LYS A 64 16.00 -9.61 -3.06
C LYS A 64 16.83 -10.40 -4.07
N ASP A 65 18.08 -10.02 -4.21
CA ASP A 65 19.07 -10.66 -5.11
C ASP A 65 18.83 -10.44 -6.62
N SER A 66 17.88 -9.60 -7.03
CA SER A 66 17.68 -9.22 -8.45
C SER A 66 18.68 -8.19 -8.98
N GLY A 67 19.70 -7.83 -8.18
CA GLY A 67 20.66 -6.76 -8.48
C GLY A 67 20.10 -5.34 -8.30
N LEU A 68 18.87 -5.21 -7.77
CA LEU A 68 18.32 -3.92 -7.39
C LEU A 68 19.09 -3.32 -6.19
N PRO A 69 19.25 -1.99 -6.12
CA PRO A 69 19.83 -1.33 -4.97
C PRO A 69 19.21 -1.78 -3.64
N GLU A 70 20.03 -1.98 -2.61
CA GLU A 70 19.60 -2.49 -1.30
C GLU A 70 18.47 -1.65 -0.65
N HIS A 71 18.40 -0.35 -0.93
CA HIS A 71 17.33 0.51 -0.40
C HIS A 71 15.96 0.24 -1.05
N LEU A 72 15.91 -0.51 -2.16
CA LEU A 72 14.67 -0.97 -2.81
C LEU A 72 14.23 -2.35 -2.33
N SER A 73 15.15 -3.23 -1.92
CA SER A 73 14.81 -4.60 -1.46
C SER A 73 14.18 -4.66 -0.06
N ARG A 74 14.01 -3.50 0.58
CA ARG A 74 13.41 -3.37 1.91
C ARG A 74 11.90 -3.18 1.89
N TRP A 75 11.29 -2.93 0.74
CA TRP A 75 9.85 -2.66 0.60
C TRP A 75 9.08 -3.97 0.41
N ASP A 76 7.89 -4.06 0.99
CA ASP A 76 7.07 -5.29 0.98
C ASP A 76 6.10 -5.33 -0.21
N GLY A 77 5.85 -4.19 -0.86
CA GLY A 77 5.03 -4.14 -2.06
C GLY A 77 5.16 -2.82 -2.82
N TYR A 78 4.70 -2.82 -4.06
CA TYR A 78 4.70 -1.64 -4.92
C TYR A 78 3.45 -1.58 -5.81
N MET A 79 3.09 -0.37 -6.20
CA MET A 79 2.03 -0.08 -7.15
C MET A 79 2.54 0.94 -8.17
N SER A 80 2.54 0.57 -9.45
CA SER A 80 2.97 1.45 -10.53
C SER A 80 1.92 2.53 -10.78
N GLU A 81 2.27 3.81 -10.60
CA GLU A 81 1.39 4.93 -10.98
C GLU A 81 1.57 5.27 -12.46
N HIS A 82 2.82 5.30 -12.94
CA HIS A 82 3.20 5.61 -14.32
C HIS A 82 4.44 4.80 -14.72
N ALA A 83 4.81 4.82 -16.01
CA ALA A 83 5.97 4.08 -16.53
C ALA A 83 7.31 4.39 -15.82
N PHE A 84 7.41 5.54 -15.13
CA PHE A 84 8.62 6.00 -14.44
C PHE A 84 8.41 6.29 -12.94
N SER A 85 7.23 6.00 -12.38
CA SER A 85 6.99 6.17 -10.94
C SER A 85 6.07 5.13 -10.34
N ALA A 86 6.41 4.71 -9.13
CA ALA A 86 5.63 3.76 -8.34
C ALA A 86 5.54 4.23 -6.89
N ILE A 87 4.46 3.84 -6.21
CA ILE A 87 4.35 3.90 -4.76
C ILE A 87 4.88 2.58 -4.21
N VAL A 88 5.64 2.66 -3.13
CA VAL A 88 6.15 1.50 -2.40
C VAL A 88 5.65 1.53 -0.98
N VAL A 89 5.32 0.35 -0.44
CA VAL A 89 4.82 0.19 0.93
C VAL A 89 5.68 -0.81 1.68
N ARG A 90 5.82 -0.57 2.98
CA ARG A 90 6.53 -1.46 3.89
C ARG A 90 5.82 -1.48 5.22
N PHE A 91 5.48 -2.66 5.72
CA PHE A 91 4.86 -2.82 7.02
C PHE A 91 5.87 -2.52 8.13
N GLU A 92 5.41 -1.79 9.14
CA GLU A 92 6.17 -1.60 10.36
C GLU A 92 6.13 -2.88 11.19
N ARG A 93 7.29 -3.28 11.73
CA ARG A 93 7.45 -4.51 12.51
C ARG A 93 7.99 -4.19 13.90
N PRO A 94 7.60 -4.96 14.95
CA PRO A 94 6.59 -6.02 14.94
C PRO A 94 5.17 -5.46 15.06
N GLY A 95 4.18 -6.09 14.40
CA GLY A 95 2.75 -5.73 14.52
C GLY A 95 2.03 -5.61 13.18
N CYS A 96 2.68 -5.07 12.15
CA CYS A 96 2.10 -4.88 10.82
C CYS A 96 0.79 -4.06 10.79
N GLU A 97 0.48 -3.29 11.84
CA GLU A 97 -0.69 -2.42 11.95
C GLU A 97 -0.50 -1.06 11.25
N ARG A 98 0.76 -0.74 10.91
CA ARG A 98 1.16 0.50 10.27
C ARG A 98 2.02 0.23 9.06
N VAL A 99 1.94 1.13 8.09
CA VAL A 99 2.72 1.08 6.85
C VAL A 99 3.53 2.35 6.67
N ILE A 100 4.77 2.18 6.24
CA ILE A 100 5.61 3.26 5.72
C ILE A 100 5.41 3.28 4.22
N VAL A 101 5.19 4.48 3.68
CA VAL A 101 4.96 4.70 2.25
C VAL A 101 6.13 5.50 1.68
N GLY A 102 6.54 5.15 0.46
CA GLY A 102 7.53 5.88 -0.32
C GLY A 102 7.09 6.01 -1.77
N ARG A 103 7.77 6.89 -2.51
CA ARG A 103 7.62 6.99 -3.95
C ARG A 103 8.95 6.71 -4.63
N VAL A 104 8.95 5.80 -5.58
CA VAL A 104 10.07 5.57 -6.50
C VAL A 104 9.87 6.47 -7.71
N CYS A 105 10.90 7.22 -8.07
CA CYS A 105 10.99 7.92 -9.35
C CYS A 105 12.26 7.49 -10.08
N SER A 106 12.15 7.21 -11.38
CA SER A 106 13.29 6.99 -12.26
C SER A 106 13.93 8.30 -12.70
#